data_AF-A0A010S5R7-F1
#
_entry.id   AF-A0A010S5R7-F1
#
_cell.length_a   1.000
_cell.length_b   1.000
_cell.length_c   1.000
_cell.angle_alpha   90.00
_cell.angle_beta   90.00
_cell.angle_gamma   90.00
#
_symmetry.space_group_name_H-M   'P 1'
#
loop_
_entity.id
_entity.type
_entity.pdbx_description
1 polymer ?
#
loop_
_entity_poly.entity_id
_entity_poly.type
_entity_poly.pdbx_seq_one_letter_code
_entity_poly.pdbx_strand_id
1 'polypeptide(L)'
;MHPHISCLFSLAVKPEAFAEFKTLISNIVAVTRTEAGTLVYEYSVNEDNSTVHILERYNADAIVSHVDTTFAPFGKSFLELCTIKSLVVYGTPDAEVRKRLDPFGAVYMTPFDGFSR
;
A
#
# COMPACT_ATOMS: atom_id res chain seq x y z
N MET A 1 9.10 -19.29 -1.28
CA MET A 1 8.31 -18.05 -1.19
C MET A 1 9.05 -17.14 -0.23
N HIS A 2 9.31 -15.88 -0.59
CA HIS A 2 9.86 -14.92 0.36
C HIS A 2 8.84 -14.70 1.50
N PRO A 3 9.26 -14.67 2.77
CA PRO A 3 8.34 -14.55 3.91
C PRO A 3 7.61 -13.21 3.93
N HIS A 4 8.17 -12.21 3.26
CA HIS A 4 7.64 -10.87 3.20
C HIS A 4 7.47 -10.41 1.76
N ILE A 5 6.47 -9.55 1.57
CA ILE A 5 6.24 -8.82 0.32
C ILE A 5 6.16 -7.33 0.71
N SER A 6 6.87 -6.48 -0.05
CA SER A 6 6.83 -5.03 0.13
C SER A 6 6.17 -4.36 -1.06
N CYS A 7 5.34 -3.37 -0.81
CA CYS A 7 4.65 -2.59 -1.83
C CYS A 7 5.10 -1.12 -1.70
N LEU A 8 5.44 -0.51 -2.84
CA LEU A 8 5.66 0.92 -2.94
C LEU A 8 4.61 1.51 -3.88
N PHE A 9 3.64 2.21 -3.31
CA PHE A 9 2.69 3.01 -4.06
C PHE A 9 3.22 4.42 -4.26
N SER A 10 2.98 4.98 -5.45
CA SER A 10 3.08 6.41 -5.71
C SER A 10 1.70 6.94 -6.10
N LEU A 11 1.25 7.98 -5.41
CA LEU A 11 -0.07 8.58 -5.54
C LEU A 11 0.06 10.04 -5.93
N ALA A 12 -0.83 10.51 -6.80
CA ALA A 12 -1.09 11.93 -6.97
C ALA A 12 -2.28 12.33 -6.11
N VAL A 13 -2.09 13.34 -5.26
CA VAL A 13 -3.13 13.94 -4.42
C VAL A 13 -3.28 15.39 -4.84
N LYS A 14 -4.51 15.89 -4.91
CA LYS A 14 -4.73 17.32 -5.13
C LYS A 14 -4.35 18.08 -3.85
N PRO A 15 -3.49 19.11 -3.89
CA PRO A 15 -3.06 19.81 -2.68
C PRO A 15 -4.21 20.32 -1.81
N GLU A 16 -5.30 20.77 -2.43
CA GLU A 16 -6.52 21.23 -1.74
C GLU A 16 -7.27 20.11 -1.01
N ALA A 17 -7.14 18.86 -1.44
CA ALA A 17 -7.76 17.68 -0.83
C ALA A 17 -6.85 17.01 0.22
N PHE A 18 -5.60 17.47 0.37
CA PHE A 18 -4.61 16.78 1.20
C PHE A 18 -5.00 16.68 2.68
N ALA A 19 -5.65 17.72 3.24
CA ALA A 19 -6.12 17.69 4.62
C ALA A 19 -7.18 16.60 4.87
N GLU A 20 -8.11 16.44 3.92
CA GLU A 20 -9.13 15.39 3.96
C GLU A 20 -8.50 14.01 3.75
N PHE A 21 -7.60 13.90 2.77
CA PHE A 21 -6.82 12.69 2.51
C PHE A 21 -6.07 12.23 3.78
N LYS A 22 -5.34 13.13 4.44
CA LYS A 22 -4.61 12.83 5.68
C LYS A 22 -5.53 12.34 6.80
N THR A 23 -6.73 12.89 6.90
CA THR A 23 -7.74 12.45 7.88
C THR A 23 -8.20 11.03 7.57
N LEU A 24 -8.51 10.73 6.31
CA LEU A 24 -8.85 9.37 5.87
C LEU A 24 -7.70 8.39 6.16
N ILE A 25 -6.47 8.74 5.81
CA ILE A 25 -5.29 7.89 6.05
C ILE A 25 -5.10 7.60 7.54
N SER A 26 -5.35 8.56 8.41
CA SER A 26 -5.26 8.33 9.87
C SER A 26 -6.20 7.24 10.35
N ASN A 27 -7.41 7.15 9.78
CA ASN A 27 -8.37 6.08 10.08
C ASN A 27 -7.90 4.72 9.53
N ILE A 28 -7.40 4.70 8.28
CA ILE A 28 -6.88 3.48 7.65
C ILE A 28 -5.69 2.93 8.44
N VAL A 29 -4.74 3.79 8.83
CA VAL A 29 -3.57 3.43 9.65
C VAL A 29 -4.00 2.88 11.01
N ALA A 30 -5.03 3.44 11.64
CA ALA A 30 -5.53 2.96 12.93
C ALA A 30 -6.07 1.52 12.85
N VAL A 31 -6.82 1.18 11.80
CA VAL A 31 -7.32 -0.19 11.58
C VAL A 31 -6.17 -1.12 11.18
N THR A 32 -5.32 -0.69 10.26
CA THR A 32 -4.16 -1.47 9.76
C THR A 32 -3.18 -1.84 10.87
N ARG A 33 -3.00 -0.97 11.88
CA ARG A 33 -2.15 -1.25 13.05
C ARG A 33 -2.59 -2.48 13.87
N THR A 34 -3.84 -2.92 13.72
CA THR A 34 -4.34 -4.12 14.40
C THR A 34 -3.99 -5.42 13.67
N GLU A 35 -3.45 -5.34 12.45
CA GLU A 35 -3.06 -6.50 11.65
C GLU A 35 -1.72 -7.06 12.11
N ALA A 36 -1.72 -8.30 12.62
CA ALA A 36 -0.49 -8.97 13.05
C ALA A 36 0.53 -9.18 11.92
N GLY A 37 0.06 -9.23 10.67
CA GLY A 37 0.88 -9.49 9.49
C GLY A 37 1.40 -8.25 8.76
N THR A 38 1.13 -7.05 9.27
CA THR A 38 1.56 -5.78 8.65
C THR A 38 2.74 -5.21 9.42
N LEU A 39 3.90 -5.21 8.76
CA LEU A 39 5.21 -4.91 9.35
C LEU A 39 5.65 -3.47 9.11
N VAL A 40 5.28 -2.90 7.95
CA VAL A 40 5.49 -1.50 7.61
C VAL A 40 4.22 -0.99 6.93
N TYR A 41 3.75 0.18 7.32
CA TYR A 41 2.58 0.84 6.71
C TYR A 41 2.68 2.34 6.91
N GLU A 42 3.49 2.98 6.04
CA GLU A 42 3.91 4.36 6.20
C GLU A 42 3.53 5.20 5.00
N TYR A 43 3.01 6.40 5.26
CA TYR A 43 2.68 7.39 4.25
C TYR A 43 3.66 8.56 4.37
N SER A 44 4.28 8.92 3.25
CA SER A 44 5.18 10.07 3.14
C SER A 44 4.72 10.97 2.00
N VAL A 45 4.95 12.27 2.12
CA VAL A 45 4.52 13.27 1.13
C VAL A 45 5.68 14.17 0.73
N ASN A 46 5.69 14.66 -0.50
CA ASN A 46 6.64 15.67 -0.96
C ASN A 46 6.30 17.08 -0.42
N GLU A 47 7.16 18.06 -0.70
CA GLU A 47 7.09 19.41 -0.12
C GLU A 47 5.78 20.16 -0.43
N ASP A 48 5.21 19.97 -1.62
CA ASP A 48 4.00 20.67 -2.08
C ASP A 48 2.68 19.90 -1.84
N ASN A 49 2.74 18.77 -1.14
CA ASN A 49 1.60 17.90 -0.87
C ASN A 49 0.89 17.30 -2.09
N SER A 50 1.54 17.26 -3.26
CA SER A 50 0.94 16.71 -4.49
C SER A 50 1.27 15.23 -4.74
N THR A 51 2.36 14.74 -4.17
CA THR A 51 2.84 13.36 -4.37
C THR A 51 2.98 12.66 -3.03
N VAL A 52 2.25 11.55 -2.87
CA VAL A 52 2.30 10.70 -1.67
C VAL A 52 2.87 9.35 -2.04
N HIS A 53 3.80 8.83 -1.23
CA HIS A 53 4.23 7.44 -1.29
C HIS A 53 3.65 6.65 -0.12
N ILE A 54 3.23 5.41 -0.39
CA ILE A 54 2.94 4.42 0.64
C ILE A 54 4.04 3.36 0.58
N LEU A 55 4.77 3.22 1.68
CA LEU A 55 5.70 2.12 1.88
C LEU A 55 5.01 1.08 2.77
N GLU A 56 4.79 -0.10 2.21
CA GLU A 56 4.11 -1.19 2.91
C GLU A 56 5.00 -2.43 2.92
N ARG A 57 4.93 -3.21 4.00
CA ARG A 57 5.54 -4.53 4.09
C ARG A 57 4.66 -5.44 4.91
N TYR A 58 4.42 -6.63 4.39
CA TYR A 58 3.56 -7.64 4.99
C TYR A 58 4.27 -8.98 5.10
N ASN A 59 3.82 -9.83 6.03
CA ASN A 59 3.95 -11.27 5.84
C ASN A 59 3.20 -11.67 4.56
N ALA A 60 3.74 -12.63 3.81
CA ALA A 60 3.22 -12.96 2.49
C ALA A 60 1.74 -13.40 2.50
N ASP A 61 1.29 -14.00 3.59
CA ASP A 61 -0.09 -14.47 3.82
C ASP A 61 -1.05 -13.36 4.27
N ALA A 62 -0.57 -12.18 4.66
CA ALA A 62 -1.38 -11.11 5.23
C ALA A 62 -1.95 -10.12 4.19
N ILE A 63 -1.39 -10.09 2.97
CA ILE A 63 -1.78 -9.10 1.95
C ILE A 63 -3.24 -9.28 1.52
N VAL A 64 -3.68 -10.52 1.31
CA VAL A 64 -5.05 -10.77 0.85
C VAL A 64 -6.06 -10.25 1.87
N SER A 65 -5.85 -10.51 3.17
CA SER A 65 -6.70 -9.96 4.22
C SER A 65 -6.62 -8.44 4.32
N HIS A 66 -5.42 -7.87 4.15
CA HIS A 66 -5.24 -6.43 4.15
C HIS A 66 -6.10 -5.76 3.06
N VAL A 67 -6.02 -6.26 1.82
CA VAL A 67 -6.77 -5.71 0.70
C VAL A 67 -8.27 -5.97 0.87
N ASP A 68 -8.68 -7.21 1.11
CA ASP A 68 -10.08 -7.63 1.03
C ASP A 68 -10.90 -7.22 2.28
N THR A 69 -10.26 -7.09 3.45
CA THR A 69 -10.96 -6.82 4.73
C THR A 69 -10.67 -5.42 5.26
N THR A 70 -9.40 -5.06 5.38
CA THR A 70 -9.01 -3.81 6.07
C THR A 70 -9.13 -2.60 5.16
N PHE A 71 -8.62 -2.69 3.93
CA PHE A 71 -8.61 -1.57 2.99
C PHE A 71 -9.92 -1.44 2.21
N ALA A 72 -10.57 -2.56 1.84
CA ALA A 72 -11.79 -2.55 1.02
C ALA A 72 -12.89 -1.56 1.47
N PRO A 73 -13.19 -1.37 2.78
CA PRO A 73 -14.17 -0.40 3.24
C PRO A 73 -13.82 1.05 2.91
N PHE A 74 -12.53 1.37 2.76
CA PHE A 74 -12.02 2.71 2.49
C PHE A 74 -11.70 2.94 1.01
N GLY A 75 -11.61 1.89 0.20
CA GLY A 75 -11.10 1.96 -1.17
C GLY A 75 -11.80 2.99 -2.06
N LYS A 76 -13.13 3.13 -1.95
CA LYS A 76 -13.88 4.14 -2.70
C LYS A 76 -13.45 5.57 -2.32
N SER A 77 -13.54 5.91 -1.03
CA SER A 77 -13.19 7.25 -0.54
C SER A 77 -11.71 7.58 -0.75
N PHE A 78 -10.84 6.56 -0.67
CA PHE A 78 -9.42 6.72 -0.97
C PHE A 78 -9.20 7.13 -2.43
N LEU A 79 -9.87 6.46 -3.37
CA LEU A 79 -9.76 6.74 -4.82
C LEU A 79 -10.50 8.03 -5.25
N GLU A 80 -11.40 8.57 -4.43
CA GLU A 80 -11.98 9.89 -4.66
C GLU A 80 -10.99 11.03 -4.35
N LEU A 81 -10.04 10.79 -3.43
CA LEU A 81 -9.09 11.80 -2.94
C LEU A 81 -7.71 11.72 -3.59
N CYS A 82 -7.38 10.62 -4.27
CA CYS A 82 -6.09 10.45 -4.92
C CYS A 82 -6.18 9.62 -6.20
N THR A 83 -5.10 9.65 -7.00
CA THR A 83 -4.90 8.77 -8.15
C THR A 83 -3.65 7.94 -7.95
N ILE A 84 -3.78 6.62 -8.01
CA ILE A 84 -2.62 5.71 -8.01
C ILE A 84 -1.86 5.89 -9.33
N LYS A 85 -0.59 6.26 -9.24
CA LYS A 85 0.31 6.46 -10.39
C LYS A 85 1.14 5.22 -10.70
N SER A 86 1.58 4.52 -9.66
CA SER A 86 2.36 3.28 -9.81
C SER A 86 2.28 2.43 -8.55
N LEU A 87 2.41 1.13 -8.74
CA LEU A 87 2.67 0.16 -7.68
C LEU A 87 3.89 -0.69 -8.08
N VAL A 88 4.93 -0.70 -7.24
CA VAL A 88 6.07 -1.62 -7.38
C VAL A 88 6.06 -2.60 -6.21
N VAL A 89 6.10 -3.90 -6.52
CA VAL A 89 5.98 -4.99 -5.56
C VAL A 89 7.29 -5.78 -5.52
N TYR A 90 7.89 -5.88 -4.34
CA TYR A 90 9.12 -6.65 -4.10
C TYR A 90 8.78 -7.94 -3.36
N GLY A 91 9.22 -9.07 -3.89
CA GLY A 91 9.00 -10.39 -3.31
C GLY A 91 8.57 -11.43 -4.34
N THR A 92 7.96 -12.52 -3.87
CA THR A 92 7.42 -13.59 -4.73
C THR A 92 5.94 -13.81 -4.43
N PRO A 93 5.05 -12.86 -4.82
CA PRO A 93 3.61 -13.02 -4.62
C PRO A 93 3.06 -14.18 -5.46
N ASP A 94 2.14 -14.93 -4.86
CA ASP A 94 1.41 -15.98 -5.54
C ASP A 94 0.27 -15.41 -6.43
N ALA A 95 -0.51 -16.30 -7.04
CA ALA A 95 -1.59 -15.90 -7.95
C ALA A 95 -2.72 -15.13 -7.23
N GLU A 96 -3.03 -15.47 -5.97
CA GLU A 96 -4.11 -14.82 -5.23
C GLU A 96 -3.72 -13.40 -4.83
N VAL A 97 -2.48 -13.19 -4.39
CA VAL A 97 -1.93 -11.86 -4.12
C VAL A 97 -1.87 -11.03 -5.41
N ARG A 98 -1.35 -11.60 -6.51
CA ARG A 98 -1.27 -10.90 -7.81
C ARG A 98 -2.64 -10.42 -8.28
N LYS A 99 -3.67 -11.27 -8.19
CA LYS A 99 -5.04 -10.91 -8.55
C LYS A 99 -5.57 -9.65 -7.84
N ARG A 100 -5.13 -9.37 -6.61
CA ARG A 100 -5.51 -8.15 -5.86
C ARG A 100 -4.66 -6.94 -6.22
N LEU A 101 -3.40 -7.16 -6.60
CA LEU A 101 -2.45 -6.08 -6.87
C LEU A 101 -2.43 -5.65 -8.35
N ASP A 102 -2.74 -6.55 -9.28
CA ASP A 102 -2.79 -6.28 -10.72
C ASP A 102 -3.75 -5.12 -11.10
N PRO A 103 -4.93 -4.94 -10.48
CA PRO A 103 -5.81 -3.79 -10.73
C PRO A 103 -5.15 -2.43 -10.48
N PHE A 104 -4.07 -2.37 -9.68
CA PHE A 104 -3.31 -1.15 -9.42
C PHE A 104 -2.12 -0.96 -10.37
N GLY A 105 -1.97 -1.80 -11.40
CA GLY A 105 -0.87 -1.74 -12.36
C GLY A 105 0.47 -2.19 -11.77
N ALA A 106 0.44 -3.22 -10.91
CA ALA A 106 1.61 -3.70 -10.20
C ALA A 106 2.76 -4.12 -11.14
N VAL A 107 3.96 -3.65 -10.84
CA VAL A 107 5.22 -4.14 -11.41
C VAL A 107 5.93 -5.00 -10.39
N TYR A 108 6.29 -6.22 -10.76
CA TYR A 108 6.85 -7.21 -9.83
C TYR A 108 8.37 -7.32 -9.95
N MET A 109 9.06 -7.06 -8.84
CA MET A 109 10.51 -7.17 -8.69
C MET A 109 10.84 -8.42 -7.88
N THR A 110 11.42 -9.43 -8.54
CA THR A 110 11.89 -10.64 -7.86
C THR A 110 13.19 -10.33 -7.11
N PRO A 111 13.27 -10.55 -5.79
CA PRO A 111 14.50 -10.31 -5.04
C PRO A 111 15.64 -11.18 -5.58
N PHE A 112 16.83 -10.58 -5.74
CA PHE A 112 18.04 -11.30 -6.14
C PHE A 112 19.06 -11.46 -4.99
N ASP A 113 19.14 -10.47 -4.08
CA ASP A 113 20.02 -10.45 -2.90
C ASP A 113 19.55 -9.34 -1.92
N GLY A 114 20.00 -9.36 -0.65
CA GLY A 114 19.72 -8.36 0.38
C GLY A 114 19.30 -8.93 1.74
N PHE A 115 19.09 -8.05 2.73
CA PHE A 115 18.58 -8.44 4.05
C PHE A 115 17.71 -7.35 4.69
N SER A 116 16.80 -7.77 5.57
CA SER A 116 16.06 -6.93 6.52
C SER A 116 16.20 -7.53 7.93
N ARG A 117 16.03 -6.73 8.98
CA ARG A 117 16.10 -7.17 10.37
C ARG A 117 14.79 -6.89 11.09
#